data_AF-A0A8T6Y209-F1
#
_entry.id   AF-A0A8T6Y209-F1
#
_cell.length_a   1.000
_cell.length_b   1.000
_cell.length_c   1.000
_cell.angle_alpha   90.00
_cell.angle_beta   90.00
_cell.angle_gamma   90.00
#
_symmetry.space_group_name_H-M   'P 1'
#
loop_
_entity.id
_entity.type
_entity.pdbx_description
1 polymer ?
#
loop_
_entity_poly.entity_id
_entity_poly.type
_entity_poly.pdbx_seq_one_letter_code
_entity_poly.pdbx_strand_id
1 'polypeptide(L)'
;AHDLNNILGPIVAYPELILESMAGDDPRREEVARIGKSANRAMVIIQDLLALARRGGYQTEPVHLNELVRLCEMSTEFKEQLAIYPDVGVATHLEADLPHIVGSTPHLMQVIMNLLHNAFEAMPHGGRVSISTTCEFVDAHEGMHDSVPEGDYVVLRVGDQGVGMTPYEMEHL
;
A
#
# COMPACT_ATOMS: atom_id res chain seq x y z
N ALA A 1 10.17 -6.69 -17.04
CA ALA A 1 10.10 -7.22 -15.66
C ALA A 1 11.26 -8.16 -15.38
N HIS A 2 11.41 -9.26 -16.13
CA HIS A 2 12.48 -10.25 -15.94
C HIS A 2 13.91 -9.64 -15.95
N ASP A 3 14.27 -8.87 -16.97
CA ASP A 3 15.63 -8.33 -17.10
C ASP A 3 15.95 -7.28 -16.03
N LEU A 4 14.93 -6.55 -15.58
CA LEU A 4 15.07 -5.57 -14.51
C LEU A 4 15.29 -6.28 -13.15
N ASN A 5 14.53 -7.34 -12.87
CA ASN A 5 14.73 -8.14 -11.65
C ASN A 5 16.12 -8.79 -11.63
N ASN A 6 16.66 -9.19 -12.79
CA ASN A 6 18.02 -9.72 -12.91
C ASN A 6 19.11 -8.69 -12.59
N ILE A 7 18.83 -7.40 -12.79
CA ILE A 7 19.76 -6.30 -12.46
C ILE A 7 19.59 -5.85 -11.01
N LEU A 8 18.35 -5.72 -10.53
CA LEU A 8 18.05 -5.20 -9.19
C LEU A 8 18.30 -6.21 -8.08
N GLY A 9 18.08 -7.51 -8.33
CA GLY A 9 18.30 -8.56 -7.33
C GLY A 9 19.70 -8.51 -6.71
N PRO A 10 20.77 -8.54 -7.52
CA PRO A 10 22.15 -8.40 -7.01
C PRO A 10 22.41 -7.07 -6.29
N ILE A 11 21.86 -5.95 -6.77
CA ILE A 11 22.06 -4.62 -6.18
C ILE A 11 21.44 -4.54 -4.77
N VAL A 12 20.32 -5.23 -4.54
CA VAL A 12 19.66 -5.31 -3.23
C VAL A 12 20.36 -6.31 -2.31
N ALA A 13 20.77 -7.47 -2.83
CA ALA A 13 21.32 -8.55 -2.02
C ALA A 13 22.80 -8.38 -1.62
N TYR A 14 23.63 -7.77 -2.48
CA TYR A 14 25.07 -7.66 -2.21
C TYR A 14 25.43 -6.83 -0.98
N PRO A 15 24.76 -5.71 -0.66
CA PRO A 15 25.02 -4.99 0.58
C PRO A 15 24.88 -5.88 1.83
N GLU A 16 23.89 -6.77 1.87
CA GLU A 16 23.70 -7.72 2.97
C GLU A 16 24.84 -8.75 3.03
N LEU A 17 25.18 -9.37 1.90
CA LEU A 17 26.29 -10.34 1.82
C LEU A 17 27.65 -9.71 2.16
N ILE A 18 27.87 -8.45 1.79
CA ILE A 18 29.06 -7.69 2.17
C ILE A 18 29.06 -7.48 3.69
N LEU A 19 27.95 -7.06 4.29
CA LEU A 19 27.83 -6.86 5.75
C LEU A 19 28.07 -8.15 6.55
N GLU A 20 27.65 -9.30 6.02
CA GLU A 20 27.90 -10.62 6.62
C GLU A 20 29.39 -11.01 6.62
N SER A 21 30.13 -10.58 5.59
CA SER A 21 31.58 -10.87 5.46
C SER A 21 32.49 -9.86 6.16
N MET A 22 31.95 -8.74 6.66
CA MET A 22 32.70 -7.70 7.36
C MET A 22 32.83 -8.00 8.85
N ALA A 23 33.96 -7.61 9.44
CA ALA A 23 34.11 -7.56 10.90
C ALA A 23 33.06 -6.63 11.51
N GLY A 24 32.61 -6.91 12.74
CA GLY A 24 31.51 -6.17 13.39
C GLY A 24 31.85 -4.71 13.72
N ASP A 25 33.13 -4.39 13.87
CA ASP A 25 33.68 -3.07 14.17
C ASP A 25 34.22 -2.34 12.93
N ASP A 26 34.03 -2.90 11.72
CA ASP A 26 34.49 -2.26 10.49
C ASP A 26 33.72 -0.93 10.29
N PRO A 27 34.43 0.22 10.19
CA PRO A 27 33.80 1.53 10.11
C PRO A 27 32.95 1.74 8.85
N ARG A 28 33.15 0.92 7.81
CA ARG A 28 32.40 0.99 6.54
C ARG A 28 31.04 0.31 6.62
N ARG A 29 30.75 -0.47 7.68
CA ARG A 29 29.46 -1.18 7.81
C ARG A 29 28.28 -0.23 7.70
N GLU A 30 28.39 0.95 8.30
CA GLU A 30 27.32 1.94 8.25
C GLU A 30 27.06 2.43 6.82
N GLU A 31 28.13 2.65 6.05
CA GLU A 31 28.04 3.03 4.64
C GLU A 31 27.37 1.93 3.81
N VAL A 32 27.78 0.67 3.99
CA VAL A 32 27.19 -0.47 3.26
C VAL A 32 25.72 -0.68 3.64
N ALA A 33 25.37 -0.52 4.91
CA ALA A 33 23.98 -0.58 5.35
C ALA A 33 23.12 0.53 4.72
N ARG A 34 23.66 1.75 4.59
CA ARG A 34 22.97 2.85 3.89
C ARG A 34 22.78 2.56 2.40
N ILE A 35 23.76 1.92 1.75
CA ILE A 35 23.64 1.47 0.35
C ILE A 35 22.49 0.46 0.22
N GLY A 36 22.43 -0.55 1.10
CA GLY A 36 21.34 -1.53 1.12
C GLY A 36 19.96 -0.90 1.31
N LYS A 37 19.83 0.04 2.26
CA LYS A 37 18.58 0.80 2.45
C LYS A 37 18.18 1.59 1.20
N SER A 38 19.14 2.23 0.55
CA SER A 38 18.89 3.02 -0.68
C SER A 38 18.50 2.13 -1.85
N ALA A 39 19.13 0.97 -2.01
CA ALA A 39 18.80 -0.02 -3.03
C ALA A 39 17.38 -0.57 -2.86
N ASN A 40 16.98 -0.90 -1.63
CA ASN A 40 15.62 -1.33 -1.32
C ASN A 40 14.60 -0.24 -1.67
N ARG A 41 14.86 1.01 -1.30
CA ARG A 41 13.97 2.13 -1.65
C ARG A 41 13.84 2.32 -3.17
N ALA A 42 14.94 2.18 -3.91
CA ALA A 42 14.92 2.25 -5.37
C ALA A 42 14.10 1.10 -5.99
N MET A 43 14.21 -0.12 -5.45
CA MET A 43 13.43 -1.26 -5.89
C MET A 43 11.92 -1.00 -5.75
N VAL A 44 11.48 -0.46 -4.61
CA VAL A 44 10.06 -0.10 -4.39
C VAL A 44 9.60 0.91 -5.45
N ILE A 45 10.33 2.00 -5.65
CA ILE A 45 9.98 3.05 -6.64
C ILE A 45 9.86 2.46 -8.06
N ILE A 46 10.78 1.57 -8.44
CA ILE A 46 10.76 0.98 -9.78
C ILE A 46 9.61 -0.01 -9.93
N GLN A 47 9.26 -0.75 -8.87
CA GLN A 47 8.09 -1.64 -8.88
C GLN A 47 6.80 -0.83 -9.04
N ASP A 48 6.66 0.30 -8.35
CA ASP A 48 5.52 1.22 -8.52
C ASP A 48 5.44 1.76 -9.95
N LEU A 49 6.58 2.19 -10.51
CA LEU A 49 6.64 2.67 -11.88
C LEU A 49 6.28 1.58 -12.90
N LEU A 50 6.76 0.35 -12.69
CA LEU A 50 6.41 -0.79 -13.53
C LEU A 50 4.94 -1.15 -13.42
N ALA A 51 4.35 -1.06 -12.22
CA ALA A 51 2.92 -1.27 -12.02
C ALA A 51 2.10 -0.25 -12.82
N LEU A 52 2.49 1.03 -12.76
CA LEU A 52 1.87 2.10 -13.58
C LEU A 52 2.07 1.88 -15.09
N ALA A 53 3.25 1.43 -15.51
CA ALA A 53 3.59 1.25 -16.92
C ALA A 53 2.98 -0.01 -17.55
N ARG A 54 2.52 -0.98 -16.75
CA ARG A 54 2.01 -2.26 -17.25
C ARG A 54 0.61 -2.10 -17.86
N ARG A 55 0.56 -1.72 -19.14
CA ARG A 55 -0.66 -1.77 -19.99
C ARG A 55 -1.06 -3.20 -20.41
N GLY A 56 -0.88 -4.19 -19.54
CA GLY A 56 -1.18 -5.60 -19.84
C GLY A 56 -2.46 -6.03 -19.11
N GLY A 57 -3.33 -6.78 -19.80
CA GLY A 57 -4.61 -7.26 -19.25
C GLY A 57 -4.40 -7.97 -17.91
N TYR A 58 -4.83 -7.33 -16.83
CA TYR A 58 -4.92 -7.95 -15.53
C TYR A 58 -5.86 -9.15 -15.64
N GLN A 59 -5.49 -10.29 -15.04
CA GLN A 59 -6.49 -11.32 -14.79
C GLN A 59 -7.47 -10.72 -13.79
N THR A 60 -8.65 -10.40 -14.31
CA THR A 60 -9.77 -9.91 -13.52
C THR A 60 -10.71 -11.07 -13.24
N GLU A 61 -11.20 -11.13 -12.02
CA GLU A 61 -12.14 -12.11 -11.53
C GLU A 61 -13.19 -11.39 -10.68
N PRO A 62 -14.35 -12.02 -10.40
CA PRO A 62 -15.24 -11.55 -9.35
C PRO A 62 -14.51 -11.56 -8.00
N VAL A 63 -14.44 -10.40 -7.34
CA VAL A 63 -13.79 -10.20 -6.05
C VAL A 63 -14.79 -9.69 -5.02
N HIS A 64 -14.77 -10.27 -3.83
CA HIS A 64 -15.53 -9.80 -2.69
C HIS A 64 -14.64 -8.92 -1.80
N LEU A 65 -14.87 -7.60 -1.75
CA LEU A 65 -13.97 -6.69 -1.04
C LEU A 65 -13.83 -6.99 0.46
N ASN A 66 -14.90 -7.42 1.14
CA ASN A 66 -14.80 -7.80 2.55
C ASN A 66 -13.83 -8.97 2.79
N GLU A 67 -13.77 -9.95 1.87
CA GLU A 67 -12.81 -11.04 1.97
C GLU A 67 -11.39 -10.54 1.76
N LEU A 68 -11.21 -9.62 0.81
CA LEU A 68 -9.93 -8.99 0.55
C LEU A 68 -9.42 -8.19 1.75
N VAL A 69 -10.27 -7.40 2.41
CA VAL A 69 -9.92 -6.67 3.63
C VAL A 69 -9.46 -7.64 4.72
N ARG A 70 -10.20 -8.74 4.93
CA ARG A 70 -9.82 -9.78 5.90
C ARG A 70 -8.49 -10.45 5.56
N LEU A 71 -8.20 -10.67 4.28
CA LEU A 71 -6.91 -11.20 3.83
C LEU A 71 -5.77 -10.21 4.13
N CYS A 72 -5.98 -8.91 3.90
CA CYS A 72 -5.01 -7.86 4.26
C CYS A 72 -4.71 -7.90 5.77
N GLU A 73 -5.73 -7.96 6.63
CA GLU A 73 -5.56 -8.00 8.09
C GLU A 73 -4.76 -9.22 8.57
N MET A 74 -4.83 -10.33 7.83
CA MET A 74 -4.07 -11.55 8.14
C MET A 74 -2.63 -11.53 7.63
N SER A 75 -2.29 -10.61 6.73
CA SER A 75 -0.98 -10.53 6.08
C SER A 75 0.14 -10.22 7.07
N THR A 76 1.36 -10.66 6.73
CA THR A 76 2.56 -10.35 7.53
C THR A 76 2.82 -8.84 7.55
N GLU A 77 2.68 -8.19 6.40
CA GLU A 77 2.90 -6.75 6.24
C GLU A 77 1.99 -5.92 7.15
N PHE A 78 0.70 -6.26 7.25
CA PHE A 78 -0.22 -5.58 8.16
C PHE A 78 0.19 -5.74 9.64
N LYS A 79 0.67 -6.92 10.03
CA LYS A 79 1.16 -7.18 11.40
C LYS A 79 2.44 -6.41 11.71
N GLU A 80 3.33 -6.28 10.72
CA GLU A 80 4.55 -5.46 10.85
C GLU A 80 4.20 -3.99 11.05
N GLN A 81 3.21 -3.46 10.31
CA GLN A 81 2.74 -2.09 10.51
C GLN A 81 2.18 -1.86 11.92
N LEU A 82 1.36 -2.78 12.43
CA LEU A 82 0.89 -2.72 13.82
C LEU A 82 2.02 -2.77 14.86
N ALA A 83 3.12 -3.47 14.56
CA ALA A 83 4.29 -3.53 15.43
C ALA A 83 5.11 -2.23 15.41
N ILE A 84 5.17 -1.54 14.25
CA ILE A 84 5.83 -0.25 14.10
C ILE A 84 5.01 0.87 14.75
N TYR A 85 3.67 0.80 14.66
CA TYR A 85 2.73 1.78 15.19
C TYR A 85 1.83 1.19 16.29
N PRO A 86 2.38 0.82 17.45
CA PRO A 86 1.64 0.08 18.49
C PRO A 86 0.49 0.87 19.13
N ASP A 87 0.54 2.20 19.04
CA ASP A 87 -0.48 3.10 19.59
C ASP A 87 -1.63 3.41 18.59
N VAL A 88 -1.60 2.78 17.41
CA VAL A 88 -2.65 2.91 16.39
C VAL A 88 -3.60 1.71 16.46
N GLY A 89 -4.87 1.98 16.75
CA GLY A 89 -5.94 0.97 16.66
C GLY A 89 -6.50 0.85 15.24
N VAL A 90 -6.98 -0.33 14.87
CA VAL A 90 -7.70 -0.56 13.60
C VAL A 90 -9.14 -0.98 13.88
N ALA A 91 -10.09 -0.35 13.18
CA ALA A 91 -11.51 -0.68 13.26
C ALA A 91 -12.08 -0.96 11.86
N THR A 92 -12.78 -2.09 11.71
CA THR A 92 -13.36 -2.52 10.43
C THR A 92 -14.89 -2.53 10.48
N HIS A 93 -15.51 -1.90 9.49
CA HIS A 93 -16.97 -1.77 9.35
C HIS A 93 -17.37 -2.21 7.95
N LEU A 94 -17.66 -3.51 7.81
CA LEU A 94 -17.88 -4.13 6.51
C LEU A 94 -19.38 -4.39 6.29
N GLU A 95 -19.96 -3.81 5.25
CA GLU A 95 -21.36 -4.06 4.89
C GLU A 95 -21.55 -5.54 4.50
N ALA A 96 -22.53 -6.21 5.11
CA ALA A 96 -22.67 -7.67 5.00
C ALA A 96 -23.04 -8.12 3.57
N ASP A 97 -23.95 -7.40 2.92
CA ASP A 97 -24.54 -7.77 1.63
C ASP A 97 -23.89 -7.00 0.47
N LEU A 98 -22.56 -6.95 0.47
CA LEU A 98 -21.79 -6.22 -0.53
C LEU A 98 -21.76 -6.96 -1.88
N PRO A 99 -22.13 -6.31 -3.01
CA PRO A 99 -21.96 -6.89 -4.34
C PRO A 99 -20.49 -7.23 -4.65
N HIS A 100 -20.27 -8.23 -5.51
CA HIS A 100 -18.94 -8.50 -6.04
C HIS A 100 -18.54 -7.44 -7.06
N ILE A 101 -17.25 -7.09 -7.06
CA ILE A 101 -16.65 -6.27 -8.10
C ILE A 101 -15.85 -7.14 -9.07
N VAL A 102 -15.51 -6.61 -10.24
CA VAL A 102 -14.59 -7.28 -11.18
C VAL A 102 -13.23 -6.60 -11.06
N GLY A 103 -12.20 -7.36 -10.68
CA GLY A 103 -10.87 -6.80 -10.48
C GLY A 103 -9.81 -7.87 -10.31
N SER A 104 -8.56 -7.42 -10.16
CA SER A 104 -7.45 -8.32 -9.88
C SER A 104 -7.15 -8.31 -8.39
N THR A 105 -7.43 -9.43 -7.72
CA THR A 105 -7.18 -9.64 -6.29
C THR A 105 -5.81 -9.11 -5.82
N PRO A 106 -4.66 -9.50 -6.40
CA PRO A 106 -3.36 -9.02 -5.92
C PRO A 106 -3.17 -7.50 -6.08
N HIS A 107 -3.74 -6.89 -7.12
CA HIS A 107 -3.61 -5.44 -7.34
C HIS A 107 -4.51 -4.65 -6.38
N LEU A 108 -5.74 -5.11 -6.17
CA LEU A 108 -6.65 -4.52 -5.18
C LEU A 108 -6.08 -4.64 -3.76
N MET A 109 -5.45 -5.78 -3.43
CA MET A 109 -4.79 -5.99 -2.15
C MET A 109 -3.66 -4.97 -1.94
N GLN A 110 -2.82 -4.75 -2.96
CA GLN A 110 -1.76 -3.75 -2.93
C GLN A 110 -2.30 -2.33 -2.75
N VAL A 111 -3.41 -1.97 -3.43
CA VAL A 111 -4.06 -0.67 -3.24
C VAL A 111 -4.50 -0.49 -1.79
N ILE A 112 -5.15 -1.48 -1.20
CA ILE A 112 -5.60 -1.42 0.20
C ILE A 112 -4.40 -1.28 1.14
N MET A 113 -3.34 -2.06 0.94
CA MET A 113 -2.13 -1.99 1.77
C MET A 113 -1.43 -0.62 1.67
N ASN A 114 -1.36 -0.03 0.48
CA ASN A 114 -0.81 1.31 0.29
C ASN A 114 -1.63 2.38 1.04
N LEU A 115 -2.96 2.30 0.97
CA LEU A 115 -3.82 3.22 1.72
C LEU A 115 -3.65 3.06 3.24
N LEU A 116 -3.52 1.83 3.72
CA LEU A 116 -3.24 1.55 5.13
C LEU A 116 -1.89 2.11 5.55
N HIS A 117 -0.85 1.94 4.74
CA HIS A 117 0.48 2.46 5.04
C HIS A 117 0.46 3.99 5.21
N ASN A 118 -0.19 4.69 4.27
CA ASN A 118 -0.37 6.15 4.36
C ASN A 118 -1.14 6.56 5.63
N ALA A 119 -2.19 5.81 5.98
CA ALA A 119 -2.96 6.05 7.20
C ALA A 119 -2.13 5.88 8.48
N PHE A 120 -1.28 4.85 8.55
CA PHE A 120 -0.36 4.64 9.67
C PHE A 120 0.70 5.74 9.77
N GLU A 121 1.35 6.09 8.65
CA GLU A 121 2.36 7.15 8.60
C GLU A 121 1.82 8.51 9.04
N ALA A 122 0.54 8.80 8.74
CA ALA A 122 -0.13 10.04 9.14
C ALA A 122 -0.39 10.13 10.66
N MET A 123 -0.22 9.05 11.43
CA MET A 123 -0.54 8.95 12.86
C MET A 123 0.67 8.67 13.76
N PRO A 124 1.70 9.53 13.78
CA PRO A 124 2.92 9.31 14.58
C PRO A 124 2.70 9.36 16.10
N HIS A 125 1.54 9.84 16.56
CA HIS A 125 1.17 9.97 17.97
C HIS A 125 0.09 8.97 18.40
N GLY A 126 -0.14 7.93 17.60
CA GLY A 126 -1.25 7.00 17.80
C GLY A 126 -2.57 7.55 17.26
N GLY A 127 -3.63 6.74 17.36
CA GLY A 127 -4.94 7.10 16.82
C GLY A 127 -5.73 5.87 16.39
N ARG A 128 -6.59 6.05 15.37
CA ARG A 128 -7.40 4.97 14.83
C ARG A 128 -7.46 5.04 13.31
N VAL A 129 -7.08 3.94 12.64
CA VAL A 129 -7.45 3.67 11.25
C VAL A 129 -8.84 3.03 11.25
N SER A 130 -9.69 3.46 10.32
CA SER A 130 -10.97 2.85 10.01
C SER A 130 -10.96 2.32 8.58
N ILE A 131 -11.40 1.07 8.40
CA ILE A 131 -11.64 0.48 7.08
C ILE A 131 -13.13 0.23 6.98
N SER A 132 -13.78 0.67 5.92
CA SER A 132 -15.18 0.39 5.69
C SER A 132 -15.47 0.02 4.24
N THR A 133 -16.51 -0.79 4.06
CA THR A 133 -17.06 -1.11 2.75
C THR A 133 -18.55 -0.83 2.75
N THR A 134 -19.02 -0.17 1.70
CA THR A 134 -20.44 0.20 1.54
C THR A 134 -20.88 0.06 0.08
N CYS A 135 -22.18 -0.12 -0.14
CA CYS A 135 -22.80 0.08 -1.45
C CYS A 135 -23.51 1.45 -1.46
N GLU A 136 -23.06 2.36 -2.32
CA GLU A 136 -23.57 3.73 -2.36
C GLU A 136 -23.89 4.16 -3.78
N PHE A 137 -24.98 4.93 -3.91
CA PHE A 137 -25.29 5.61 -5.15
C PHE A 137 -24.42 6.89 -5.24
N VAL A 138 -23.57 6.96 -6.27
CA VAL A 138 -22.74 8.13 -6.55
C VAL A 138 -23.46 8.97 -7.60
N ASP A 139 -23.81 10.21 -7.24
CA ASP A 139 -24.32 11.20 -8.19
C ASP A 139 -23.15 11.87 -8.92
N ALA A 140 -23.27 12.06 -10.22
CA ALA A 140 -22.25 12.73 -11.05
C ALA A 140 -22.03 14.21 -10.67
N HIS A 141 -22.85 14.79 -9.78
CA HIS A 141 -22.84 16.23 -9.48
C HIS A 141 -22.05 16.64 -8.23
N GLU A 142 -21.50 15.71 -7.44
CA GLU A 142 -20.80 16.05 -6.19
C GLU A 142 -19.31 15.71 -6.22
N GLY A 143 -18.47 16.64 -6.70
CA GLY A 143 -17.06 16.81 -6.29
C GLY A 143 -16.08 15.65 -6.53
N MET A 144 -16.55 14.48 -6.96
CA MET A 144 -15.76 13.35 -7.42
C MET A 144 -15.31 13.68 -8.85
N HIS A 145 -14.01 13.51 -9.14
CA HIS A 145 -13.39 13.75 -10.44
C HIS A 145 -14.34 13.48 -11.63
N ASP A 146 -14.32 14.35 -12.65
CA ASP A 146 -15.11 14.34 -13.90
C ASP A 146 -15.18 12.99 -14.67
N SER A 147 -14.55 11.92 -14.17
CA SER A 147 -14.38 10.60 -14.74
C SER A 147 -15.28 9.50 -14.17
N VAL A 148 -16.07 9.74 -13.11
CA VAL A 148 -16.93 8.70 -12.50
C VAL A 148 -18.40 8.92 -12.90
N PRO A 149 -19.00 8.01 -13.69
CA PRO A 149 -20.43 8.08 -14.02
C PRO A 149 -21.35 7.96 -12.80
N GLU A 150 -22.57 8.45 -12.94
CA GLU A 150 -23.62 8.22 -11.95
C GLU A 150 -24.01 6.73 -11.88
N GLY A 151 -24.24 6.20 -10.67
CA GLY A 151 -24.72 4.83 -10.48
C GLY A 151 -24.44 4.23 -9.09
N ASP A 152 -24.73 2.94 -8.93
CA ASP A 152 -24.41 2.18 -7.72
C ASP A 152 -22.94 1.74 -7.72
N TYR A 153 -22.22 2.09 -6.67
CA TYR A 153 -20.82 1.76 -6.49
C TYR A 153 -20.59 0.98 -5.20
N VAL A 154 -19.74 -0.03 -5.30
CA VAL A 154 -19.10 -0.61 -4.14
C VAL A 154 -17.93 0.29 -3.75
N VAL A 155 -17.99 0.86 -2.55
CA VAL A 155 -17.01 1.80 -2.04
C VAL A 155 -16.19 1.12 -0.94
N LEU A 156 -14.87 1.22 -1.02
CA LEU A 156 -13.95 0.92 0.08
C LEU A 156 -13.33 2.22 0.56
N ARG A 157 -13.44 2.50 1.86
CA ARG A 157 -12.82 3.67 2.49
C ARG A 157 -11.80 3.24 3.52
N VAL A 158 -10.64 3.88 3.48
CA VAL A 158 -9.65 3.89 4.55
C VAL A 158 -9.60 5.31 5.08
N GLY A 159 -9.90 5.50 6.36
CA GLY A 159 -9.84 6.80 7.02
C GLY A 159 -8.96 6.75 8.26
N ASP A 160 -8.14 7.77 8.46
CA ASP A 160 -7.27 7.93 9.61
C ASP A 160 -7.67 9.15 10.46
N GLN A 161 -7.05 9.26 11.64
CA GLN A 161 -7.16 10.40 12.55
C GLN A 161 -5.83 11.16 12.63
N GLY A 162 -5.04 11.08 11.57
CA GLY A 162 -3.69 11.62 11.50
C GLY A 162 -3.66 13.13 11.30
N VAL A 163 -2.45 13.60 10.99
CA VAL A 163 -2.16 15.02 10.78
C VAL A 163 -2.85 15.63 9.55
N GLY A 164 -3.48 14.79 8.73
CA GLY A 164 -4.11 15.17 7.47
C GLY A 164 -3.10 15.55 6.39
N MET A 165 -3.61 15.96 5.24
CA MET A 165 -2.79 16.46 4.14
C MET A 165 -2.82 17.98 4.10
N THR A 166 -1.66 18.59 3.88
CA THR A 166 -1.56 20.01 3.59
C THR A 166 -2.21 20.33 2.23
N PRO A 167 -2.66 21.57 2.00
CA PRO A 167 -3.22 21.96 0.70
C PRO A 167 -2.27 21.72 -0.48
N TYR A 168 -0.95 21.84 -0.25
CA TYR A 168 0.06 21.57 -1.26
C TYR A 168 0.12 20.07 -1.64
N GLU A 169 0.02 19.18 -0.65
CA GLU A 169 -0.03 17.74 -0.88
C GLU A 169 -1.30 17.33 -1.62
N MET A 170 -2.44 17.98 -1.34
CA MET A 170 -3.70 17.72 -2.06
C MET A 170 -3.68 18.16 -3.53
N GLU A 171 -2.93 19.21 -3.89
CA GLU A 171 -2.86 19.73 -5.26
C GLU A 171 -2.05 18.82 -6.22
N HIS A 172 -1.33 17.82 -5.67
CA HIS A 172 -0.45 16.92 -6.41
C HIS A 172 -0.89 15.44 -6.37
N LEU A 173 -2.11 15.17 -5.91
CA LEU A 173 -2.80 13.87 -6.03
C LEU A 173 -3.47 13.72 -7.41
#